data_AF-A0A3P3ZBZ4-F1
#
_entry.id   AF-A0A3P3ZBZ4-F1
#
_cell.length_a   1.000
_cell.length_b   1.000
_cell.length_c   1.000
_cell.angle_alpha   90.00
_cell.angle_beta   90.00
_cell.angle_gamma   90.00
#
_symmetry.space_group_name_H-M   'P 1'
#
loop_
_entity.id
_entity.type
_entity.pdbx_description
1 polymer ?
#
loop_
_entity_poly.entity_id
_entity_poly.type
_entity_poly.pdbx_seq_one_letter_code
_entity_poly.pdbx_strand_id
1 'polypeptide(L)'
;MVSSAKSWKRLQGVLFTVRNFRAEGVASDDAGEAEEESVTASGLQPLHRVTAVVDPSSHDAQVIVSLVHYLVQSQLQVHLTVLLNPSLDVKYPIRNFYQYVASPTLAFEETSGRVIVPPATFTQMPSLTLLTLGIDEPPSWTVFSQDAEVDLDNVMLSRLPRGTLFATAIYRMHSVLITGDATHVQTRVPTDGLPLSLHSSSRAGGAPEASPTARSTDTQVMANKGGYYQLQANPGLWYLSIKEGPVAAAYCIEVIDGHAVLECAGGGKGLSLTNWSQGQHIPLLIDSFLGRYVSLRVGHTPNSAVTADLHRILQQIASGVEPTWPPFRSTHDTPPERPRKPTLNIFSVASGHLYERFLRMMMYSVHNTSSDKYGANTTRIKFWVIENFLSPQFKRYIPLLAEQLGFEVSFVTYRWPWWLPRQTEKQRKIWAYKILFLDVLFPLDIDRIIFVDADQTVLADLHELYNMNIGIKPVAMTPFCQKFKNKATASFRFWEQGFWKSHLGRKPYHISALFLIDLRRFRAMRAGDQYRGTYAQLAGDPNSLQNLDQDLPNYLQNIIPIFFLPEEWLWCETWCSETSKSRAKTIDLCNNPLTKVPKLENAKAIIPGWEELDNKLQGLSDSVLASL
;
A
#
# COMPACT_ATOMS: atom_id res chain seq x y z
N MET A 1 21.92 12.54 52.51
CA MET A 1 22.32 11.30 51.80
C MET A 1 21.29 11.01 50.72
N VAL A 2 21.80 10.91 49.48
CA VAL A 2 21.20 10.40 48.23
C VAL A 2 19.98 11.13 47.67
N SER A 3 20.32 12.09 46.80
CA SER A 3 19.53 12.58 45.66
C SER A 3 18.83 11.43 44.93
N SER A 4 17.49 11.50 44.82
CA SER A 4 16.74 10.59 43.96
C SER A 4 16.95 10.97 42.51
N ALA A 5 17.30 9.96 41.74
CA ALA A 5 17.70 10.03 40.34
C ALA A 5 16.68 10.82 39.51
N LYS A 6 17.17 11.88 38.85
CA LYS A 6 16.51 12.44 37.67
C LYS A 6 16.27 11.28 36.71
N SER A 7 14.99 11.02 36.44
CA SER A 7 14.51 10.17 35.36
C SER A 7 15.08 10.70 34.04
N TRP A 8 16.23 10.15 33.64
CA TRP A 8 16.69 10.23 32.26
C TRP A 8 15.68 9.41 31.46
N LYS A 9 14.71 10.08 30.83
CA LYS A 9 13.96 9.47 29.73
C LYS A 9 14.98 8.77 28.84
N ARG A 10 14.83 7.46 28.62
CA ARG A 10 15.62 6.72 27.64
C ARG A 10 15.63 7.55 26.36
N LEU A 11 16.80 8.11 26.01
CA LEU A 11 17.05 8.64 24.68
C LEU A 11 17.02 7.44 23.73
N GLN A 12 15.81 7.07 23.29
CA GLN A 12 15.60 6.22 22.11
C GLN A 12 15.78 7.04 20.82
N GLY A 13 16.37 8.23 20.91
CA GLY A 13 16.52 9.17 19.82
C GLY A 13 17.98 9.33 19.45
N VAL A 14 18.26 9.02 18.19
CA VAL A 14 19.45 9.46 17.47
C VAL A 14 19.51 10.99 17.54
N LEU A 15 20.53 11.54 18.18
CA LEU A 15 20.78 12.98 18.12
C LEU A 15 21.75 13.22 16.96
N PHE A 16 21.21 13.58 15.78
CA PHE A 16 22.02 14.17 14.71
C PHE A 16 22.02 15.68 14.91
N THR A 17 23.18 16.25 15.22
CA THR A 17 23.35 17.70 15.24
C THR A 17 24.39 18.08 14.21
N VAL A 18 24.07 19.05 13.36
CA VAL A 18 25.03 19.70 12.47
C VAL A 18 25.22 21.11 13.01
N ARG A 19 26.44 21.46 13.41
CA ARG A 19 26.81 22.85 13.74
C ARG A 19 27.83 23.33 12.72
N ASN A 20 27.60 24.49 12.13
CA ASN A 20 28.60 25.16 11.30
C ASN A 20 29.58 25.89 12.22
N PHE A 21 30.87 25.86 11.90
CA PHE A 21 31.82 26.75 12.55
C PHE A 21 31.44 28.19 12.19
N ARG A 22 31.26 29.06 13.21
CA ARG A 22 31.22 30.50 12.97
C ARG A 22 32.64 30.91 12.60
N ALA A 23 32.81 31.59 11.47
CA ALA A 23 34.02 32.34 11.23
C ALA A 23 34.18 33.34 12.38
N GLU A 24 35.21 33.17 13.20
CA GLU A 24 35.47 34.07 14.31
C GLU A 24 35.78 35.47 13.77
N GLY A 25 34.93 36.39 14.18
CA GLY A 25 35.01 37.81 13.88
C GLY A 25 33.96 38.52 14.72
N VAL A 26 34.10 38.40 16.05
CA VAL A 26 33.66 39.30 17.13
C VAL A 26 33.75 38.50 18.44
N ALA A 27 34.66 38.94 19.31
CA ALA A 27 34.84 38.39 20.65
C ALA A 27 33.54 38.54 21.47
N SER A 28 33.13 37.45 22.12
CA SER A 28 32.24 37.51 23.28
C SER A 28 32.94 36.83 24.44
N ASP A 29 33.27 37.62 25.45
CA ASP A 29 33.78 37.16 26.75
C ASP A 29 32.77 36.22 27.39
N ASP A 30 33.04 34.91 27.34
CA ASP A 30 32.60 33.98 28.38
C ASP A 30 33.61 32.84 28.46
N ALA A 31 34.42 32.90 29.51
CA ALA A 31 35.46 31.92 29.80
C ALA A 31 34.83 30.63 30.34
N GLY A 32 34.89 29.56 29.54
CA GLY A 32 34.53 28.20 29.95
C GLY A 32 35.19 27.17 29.05
N GLU A 33 36.25 26.55 29.57
CA GLU A 33 36.92 25.32 29.11
C GLU A 33 37.23 25.23 27.59
N ALA A 34 38.46 25.61 27.25
CA ALA A 34 39.06 25.33 25.95
C ALA A 34 39.22 23.81 25.75
N GLU A 35 38.33 23.21 24.94
CA GLU A 35 38.59 21.90 24.32
C GLU A 35 39.74 22.06 23.30
N GLU A 36 40.78 21.24 23.45
CA GLU A 36 41.92 21.15 22.51
C GLU A 36 41.43 21.12 21.05
N GLU A 37 41.88 22.10 20.27
CA GLU A 37 41.72 22.10 18.81
C GLU A 37 42.44 20.88 18.22
N SER A 38 41.68 19.85 17.85
CA SER A 38 42.21 18.73 17.09
C SER A 38 42.48 19.17 15.64
N VAL A 39 43.70 19.64 15.39
CA VAL A 39 44.21 19.88 14.04
C VAL A 39 44.28 18.52 13.35
N THR A 40 43.37 18.28 12.40
CA THR A 40 43.44 17.09 11.54
C THR A 40 44.65 17.18 10.61
N ALA A 41 45.20 16.03 10.23
CA ALA A 41 46.45 15.89 9.47
C ALA A 41 46.50 16.59 8.09
N SER A 42 45.42 17.24 7.65
CA SER A 42 45.32 18.00 6.40
C SER A 42 45.39 19.53 6.57
N GLY A 43 45.46 20.06 7.80
CA GLY A 43 45.52 21.51 8.06
C GLY A 43 44.24 22.30 7.70
N LEU A 44 43.16 21.62 7.32
CA LEU A 44 41.87 22.23 7.03
C LEU A 44 40.98 22.20 8.28
N GLN A 45 40.50 23.36 8.72
CA GLN A 45 39.53 23.43 9.80
C GLN A 45 38.19 22.80 9.35
N PRO A 46 37.55 21.96 10.17
CA PRO A 46 36.25 21.40 9.84
C PRO A 46 35.20 22.50 9.70
N LEU A 47 34.33 22.41 8.70
CA LEU A 47 33.23 23.36 8.48
C LEU A 47 31.96 22.94 9.24
N HIS A 48 31.77 21.64 9.41
CA HIS A 48 30.60 21.06 10.07
C HIS A 48 31.02 20.14 11.20
N ARG A 49 30.35 20.23 12.35
CA ARG A 49 30.46 19.24 13.44
C ARG A 49 29.23 18.35 13.45
N VAL A 50 29.43 17.04 13.38
CA VAL A 50 28.39 16.02 13.45
C VAL A 50 28.63 15.11 14.66
N THR A 51 27.65 14.99 15.54
CA THR A 51 27.64 13.96 16.59
C THR A 51 26.58 12.93 16.24
N ALA A 52 26.92 11.64 16.27
CA ALA A 52 26.01 10.53 16.06
C ALA A 52 26.00 9.64 17.31
N VAL A 53 24.84 9.51 17.96
CA VAL A 53 24.64 8.58 19.09
C VAL A 53 23.91 7.35 18.59
N VAL A 54 24.53 6.17 18.72
CA VAL A 54 24.04 4.94 18.07
C VAL A 54 24.01 3.79 19.06
N ASP A 55 22.89 3.07 19.12
CA ASP A 55 22.83 1.73 19.73
C ASP A 55 23.24 0.68 18.68
N PRO A 56 24.42 0.05 18.79
CA PRO A 56 24.90 -0.91 17.79
C PRO A 56 24.00 -2.13 17.59
N SER A 57 23.10 -2.42 18.55
CA SER A 57 22.17 -3.55 18.48
C SER A 57 20.86 -3.22 17.75
N SER A 58 20.64 -1.95 17.41
CA SER A 58 19.41 -1.48 16.77
C SER A 58 19.44 -1.64 15.24
N HIS A 59 18.27 -1.83 14.63
CA HIS A 59 18.13 -1.86 13.17
C HIS A 59 18.52 -0.50 12.54
N ASP A 60 18.10 0.61 13.16
CA ASP A 60 18.41 1.98 12.71
C ASP A 60 19.92 2.26 12.64
N ALA A 61 20.74 1.59 13.46
CA ALA A 61 22.19 1.72 13.43
C ALA A 61 22.79 1.39 12.06
N GLN A 62 22.21 0.44 11.32
CA GLN A 62 22.69 0.04 9.99
C GLN A 62 22.72 1.23 9.02
N VAL A 63 21.66 2.05 9.03
CA VAL A 63 21.55 3.25 8.20
C VAL A 63 22.47 4.36 8.71
N ILE A 64 22.47 4.61 10.02
CA ILE A 64 23.21 5.72 10.64
C ILE A 64 24.71 5.55 10.44
N VAL A 65 25.25 4.37 10.70
CA VAL A 65 26.68 4.08 10.53
C VAL A 65 27.08 4.22 9.06
N SER A 66 26.21 3.81 8.13
CA SER A 66 26.44 3.97 6.71
C SER A 66 26.49 5.43 6.26
N LEU A 67 25.58 6.28 6.78
CA LEU A 67 25.57 7.72 6.52
C LEU A 67 26.81 8.40 7.12
N VAL A 68 27.18 8.03 8.34
CA VAL A 68 28.40 8.47 9.00
C VAL A 68 29.63 8.17 8.13
N HIS A 69 29.75 6.94 7.64
CA HIS A 69 30.84 6.53 6.75
C HIS A 69 30.85 7.35 5.45
N TYR A 70 29.68 7.58 4.84
CA TYR A 70 29.54 8.43 3.66
C TYR A 70 30.01 9.88 3.92
N LEU A 71 29.61 10.48 5.04
CA LEU A 71 29.96 11.86 5.40
C LEU A 71 31.48 12.03 5.63
N VAL A 72 32.14 11.07 6.26
CA VAL A 72 33.60 11.09 6.48
C VAL A 72 34.36 11.08 5.17
N GLN A 73 33.84 10.40 4.15
CA GLN A 73 34.46 10.35 2.82
C GLN A 73 34.06 11.53 1.92
N SER A 74 33.12 12.36 2.35
CA SER A 74 32.62 13.49 1.58
C SER A 74 33.59 14.69 1.62
N GLN A 75 33.45 15.60 0.66
CA GLN A 75 34.23 16.84 0.61
C GLN A 75 33.72 17.91 1.60
N LEU A 76 32.74 17.60 2.44
CA LEU A 76 32.06 18.56 3.32
C LEU A 76 32.88 18.98 4.55
N GLN A 77 34.15 18.54 4.70
CA GLN A 77 35.04 18.91 5.81
C GLN A 77 34.35 18.75 7.19
N VAL A 78 33.91 17.53 7.49
CA VAL A 78 33.10 17.21 8.68
C VAL A 78 33.99 16.73 9.83
N HIS A 79 33.85 17.33 11.01
CA HIS A 79 34.31 16.76 12.29
C HIS A 79 33.22 15.87 12.87
N LEU A 80 33.47 14.56 12.89
CA LEU A 80 32.50 13.56 13.32
C LEU A 80 32.84 12.98 14.71
N THR A 81 31.86 12.94 15.59
CA THR A 81 31.92 12.23 16.88
C THR A 81 30.87 11.13 16.91
N VAL A 82 31.27 9.87 17.10
CA VAL A 82 30.34 8.73 17.22
C VAL A 82 30.33 8.23 18.66
N LEU A 83 29.17 8.25 19.30
CA LEU A 83 28.96 7.77 20.66
C LEU A 83 28.13 6.49 20.62
N LEU A 84 28.71 5.39 21.08
CA LEU A 84 28.00 4.11 21.14
C LEU A 84 27.26 4.00 22.48
N ASN A 85 25.94 3.85 22.41
CA ASN A 85 25.07 3.75 23.58
C ASN A 85 24.18 2.50 23.47
N PRO A 86 24.73 1.29 23.70
CA PRO A 86 23.97 0.06 23.56
C PRO A 86 22.85 -0.06 24.60
N SER A 87 21.70 -0.58 24.19
CA SER A 87 20.64 -0.96 25.14
C SER A 87 21.10 -2.14 26.01
N LEU A 88 20.88 -2.03 27.32
CA LEU A 88 21.06 -3.15 28.25
C LEU A 88 19.98 -4.25 28.09
N ASP A 89 18.89 -3.93 27.38
CA ASP A 89 17.73 -4.79 27.16
C ASP A 89 17.55 -4.98 25.65
N VAL A 90 18.43 -5.79 25.05
CA VAL A 90 18.41 -6.13 23.63
C VAL A 90 17.29 -7.14 23.38
N LYS A 91 16.07 -6.65 23.14
CA LYS A 91 14.90 -7.51 22.91
C LYS A 91 14.86 -8.14 21.53
N TYR A 92 15.39 -7.45 20.52
CA TYR A 92 15.33 -7.88 19.12
C TYR A 92 16.69 -7.66 18.45
N PRO A 93 17.51 -8.71 18.30
CA PRO A 93 18.77 -8.57 17.57
C PRO A 93 18.51 -8.31 16.09
N ILE A 94 19.48 -7.70 15.42
CA ILE A 94 19.50 -7.52 13.96
C ILE A 94 19.43 -8.90 13.28
N ARG A 95 18.51 -9.08 12.33
CA ARG A 95 18.26 -10.34 11.62
C ARG A 95 18.52 -10.27 10.11
N ASN A 96 19.09 -9.16 9.65
CA ASN A 96 19.30 -8.87 8.24
C ASN A 96 20.73 -8.38 7.98
N PHE A 97 21.20 -8.63 6.77
CA PHE A 97 22.35 -7.97 6.20
C PHE A 97 21.91 -6.63 5.57
N TYR A 98 22.77 -5.62 5.61
CA TYR A 98 22.44 -4.28 5.10
C TYR A 98 23.64 -3.67 4.39
N GLN A 99 23.39 -3.00 3.27
CA GLN A 99 24.38 -2.24 2.55
C GLN A 99 23.72 -0.96 2.03
N TYR A 100 24.32 0.19 2.36
CA TYR A 100 23.88 1.49 1.88
C TYR A 100 24.51 1.80 0.52
N VAL A 101 23.71 2.31 -0.41
CA VAL A 101 24.16 2.60 -1.77
C VAL A 101 24.30 4.11 -1.95
N ALA A 102 25.52 4.60 -1.74
CA ALA A 102 25.90 5.98 -2.05
C ALA A 102 27.42 6.07 -2.27
N SER A 103 27.84 6.95 -3.18
CA SER A 103 29.25 7.26 -3.40
C SER A 103 29.49 8.77 -3.27
N PRO A 104 30.48 9.22 -2.49
CA PRO A 104 30.80 10.64 -2.34
C PRO A 104 31.48 11.21 -3.59
N THR A 105 32.02 10.34 -4.45
CA THR A 105 32.68 10.69 -5.71
C THR A 105 32.05 9.95 -6.89
N LEU A 106 32.08 10.59 -8.06
CA LEU A 106 31.67 9.95 -9.31
C LEU A 106 32.77 9.03 -9.81
N ALA A 107 32.40 7.80 -10.18
CA ALA A 107 33.27 6.87 -10.87
C ALA A 107 32.85 6.79 -12.35
N PHE A 108 33.82 6.63 -13.24
CA PHE A 108 33.60 6.56 -14.68
C PHE A 108 34.26 5.31 -15.24
N GLU A 109 33.59 4.65 -16.19
CA GLU A 109 34.15 3.53 -16.93
C GLU A 109 35.28 4.03 -17.84
N GLU A 110 36.46 3.43 -17.74
CA GLU A 110 37.67 3.91 -18.44
C GLU A 110 37.53 3.94 -19.96
N THR A 111 36.78 2.99 -20.53
CA THR A 111 36.64 2.82 -21.98
C THR A 111 35.55 3.72 -22.57
N SER A 112 34.41 3.85 -21.91
CA SER A 112 33.23 4.56 -22.44
C SER A 112 33.05 5.96 -21.88
N GLY A 113 33.71 6.28 -20.75
CA GLY A 113 33.48 7.50 -19.98
C GLY A 113 32.11 7.57 -19.32
N ARG A 114 31.32 6.49 -19.31
CA ARG A 114 30.00 6.45 -18.66
C ARG A 114 30.14 6.43 -17.15
N VAL A 115 29.21 7.10 -16.46
CA VAL A 115 29.12 7.07 -15.00
C VAL A 115 28.81 5.63 -14.54
N ILE A 116 29.61 5.14 -13.60
CA ILE A 116 29.38 3.86 -12.95
C ILE A 116 28.38 4.08 -11.81
N VAL A 117 27.23 3.41 -11.90
CA VAL A 117 26.22 3.42 -10.84
C VAL A 117 26.71 2.54 -9.68
N PRO A 118 26.74 3.03 -8.43
CA PRO A 118 27.18 2.21 -7.30
C PRO A 118 26.20 1.04 -7.07
N PRO A 119 26.67 -0.22 -7.08
CA PRO A 119 25.83 -1.37 -6.76
C PRO A 119 25.82 -1.69 -5.26
N ALA A 120 24.78 -2.38 -4.79
CA ALA A 120 24.86 -3.17 -3.55
C ALA A 120 25.31 -4.59 -3.91
N THR A 121 26.34 -5.11 -3.23
CA THR A 121 26.89 -6.45 -3.49
C THR A 121 27.20 -7.13 -2.17
N PHE A 122 26.42 -8.16 -1.86
CA PHE A 122 26.60 -8.97 -0.67
C PHE A 122 27.48 -10.18 -0.99
N THR A 123 28.68 -10.22 -0.42
CA THR A 123 29.63 -11.34 -0.59
C THR A 123 29.60 -12.28 0.61
N GLN A 124 30.01 -13.54 0.42
CA GLN A 124 30.12 -14.55 1.50
C GLN A 124 28.80 -14.80 2.25
N MET A 125 27.69 -14.71 1.52
CA MET A 125 26.35 -14.92 2.07
C MET A 125 26.09 -16.40 2.39
N PRO A 126 25.32 -16.71 3.45
CA PRO A 126 25.04 -18.09 3.84
C PRO A 126 24.22 -18.81 2.77
N SER A 127 24.74 -19.92 2.23
CA SER A 127 24.15 -20.56 1.06
C SER A 127 22.90 -21.39 1.34
N LEU A 128 22.78 -21.92 2.56
CA LEU A 128 21.67 -22.78 3.00
C LEU A 128 20.55 -22.02 3.71
N THR A 129 20.71 -20.71 3.94
CA THR A 129 19.69 -19.90 4.62
C THR A 129 18.71 -19.35 3.59
N LEU A 130 17.41 -19.37 3.91
CA LEU A 130 16.39 -18.69 3.12
C LEU A 130 16.49 -17.18 3.37
N LEU A 131 16.69 -16.41 2.32
CA LEU A 131 16.87 -14.97 2.34
C LEU A 131 15.74 -14.29 1.55
N THR A 132 15.39 -13.08 1.99
CA THR A 132 14.51 -12.18 1.26
C THR A 132 15.29 -10.92 0.91
N LEU A 133 15.27 -10.51 -0.35
CA LEU A 133 15.88 -9.27 -0.81
C LEU A 133 14.84 -8.15 -0.80
N GLY A 134 15.17 -7.03 -0.19
CA GLY A 134 14.33 -5.84 -0.14
C GLY A 134 15.17 -4.57 -0.18
N ILE A 135 14.51 -3.46 -0.51
CA ILE A 135 15.09 -2.12 -0.45
C ILE A 135 14.51 -1.40 0.77
N ASP A 136 15.33 -0.58 1.40
CA ASP A 136 14.90 0.42 2.38
C ASP A 136 14.92 1.79 1.71
N GLU A 137 13.82 2.13 1.03
CA GLU A 137 13.69 3.35 0.25
C GLU A 137 13.23 4.56 1.10
N PRO A 138 13.65 5.80 0.73
CA PRO A 138 13.11 7.02 1.31
C PRO A 138 11.58 7.04 1.36
N PRO A 139 10.96 7.66 2.38
CA PRO A 139 9.50 7.70 2.51
C PRO A 139 8.77 8.34 1.32
N SER A 140 9.46 9.23 0.58
CA SER A 140 8.93 9.91 -0.61
C SER A 140 8.98 9.07 -1.88
N TRP A 141 9.57 7.87 -1.84
CA TRP A 141 9.74 7.01 -3.01
C TRP A 141 8.81 5.80 -2.95
N THR A 142 8.35 5.39 -4.13
CA THR A 142 7.80 4.07 -4.37
C THR A 142 8.78 3.32 -5.27
N VAL A 143 9.26 2.17 -4.83
CA VAL A 143 10.29 1.38 -5.52
C VAL A 143 9.81 -0.05 -5.69
N PHE A 144 9.99 -0.62 -6.89
CA PHE A 144 9.65 -2.01 -7.17
C PHE A 144 10.77 -2.74 -7.90
N SER A 145 10.77 -4.07 -7.79
CA SER A 145 11.64 -4.93 -8.59
C SER A 145 11.25 -4.81 -10.07
N GLN A 146 12.21 -4.49 -10.93
CA GLN A 146 12.03 -4.36 -12.38
C GLN A 146 12.53 -5.61 -13.12
N ASP A 147 13.58 -6.24 -12.61
CA ASP A 147 14.18 -7.43 -13.21
C ASP A 147 14.82 -8.31 -12.15
N ALA A 148 14.59 -9.62 -12.24
CA ALA A 148 15.20 -10.64 -11.39
C ALA A 148 14.86 -12.02 -11.98
N GLU A 149 15.85 -12.90 -12.08
CA GLU A 149 15.65 -14.29 -12.51
C GLU A 149 15.18 -15.21 -11.36
N VAL A 150 15.44 -14.79 -10.11
CA VAL A 150 15.16 -15.56 -8.91
C VAL A 150 13.98 -14.97 -8.14
N ASP A 151 13.30 -15.81 -7.36
CA ASP A 151 12.29 -15.36 -6.42
C ASP A 151 12.95 -14.57 -5.28
N LEU A 152 12.79 -13.25 -5.31
CA LEU A 152 13.39 -12.33 -4.32
C LEU A 152 12.86 -12.54 -2.90
N ASP A 153 11.74 -13.25 -2.74
CA ASP A 153 11.17 -13.56 -1.44
C ASP A 153 11.73 -14.84 -0.84
N ASN A 154 12.24 -15.73 -1.69
CA ASN A 154 12.65 -17.08 -1.34
C ASN A 154 14.04 -17.41 -1.92
N VAL A 155 15.02 -16.53 -1.71
CA VAL A 155 16.39 -16.71 -2.22
C VAL A 155 17.13 -17.73 -1.36
N MET A 156 17.57 -18.83 -1.97
CA MET A 156 18.45 -19.82 -1.35
C MET A 156 19.62 -20.09 -2.28
N LEU A 157 20.82 -19.61 -1.94
CA LEU A 157 21.95 -19.60 -2.89
C LEU A 157 22.39 -21.02 -3.30
N SER A 158 22.20 -22.01 -2.42
CA SER A 158 22.47 -23.42 -2.74
C SER A 158 21.51 -24.02 -3.78
N ARG A 159 20.40 -23.34 -4.09
CA ARG A 159 19.39 -23.76 -5.09
C ARG A 159 19.48 -22.98 -6.39
N LEU A 160 20.44 -22.08 -6.54
CA LEU A 160 20.66 -21.39 -7.80
C LEU A 160 21.06 -22.40 -8.89
N PRO A 161 20.75 -22.12 -10.17
CA PRO A 161 21.18 -22.97 -11.27
C PRO A 161 22.70 -23.21 -11.27
N ARG A 162 23.13 -24.39 -11.73
CA ARG A 162 24.56 -24.73 -11.81
C ARG A 162 25.26 -23.73 -12.73
N GLY A 163 26.33 -23.11 -12.24
CA GLY A 163 27.10 -22.09 -12.97
C GLY A 163 26.68 -20.65 -12.69
N THR A 164 25.56 -20.43 -11.99
CA THR A 164 25.15 -19.11 -11.52
C THR A 164 25.99 -18.70 -10.30
N LEU A 165 26.89 -17.73 -10.50
CA LEU A 165 27.75 -17.21 -9.43
C LEU A 165 27.06 -16.13 -8.57
N PHE A 166 26.10 -15.41 -9.15
CA PHE A 166 25.42 -14.28 -8.51
C PHE A 166 23.90 -14.36 -8.73
N ALA A 167 23.13 -14.07 -7.68
CA ALA A 167 21.73 -13.70 -7.82
C ALA A 167 21.65 -12.19 -8.04
N THR A 168 21.04 -11.76 -9.15
CA THR A 168 20.98 -10.35 -9.54
C THR A 168 19.54 -9.86 -9.52
N ALA A 169 19.34 -8.63 -9.05
CA ALA A 169 18.05 -7.96 -9.07
C ALA A 169 18.22 -6.48 -9.41
N ILE A 170 17.36 -5.96 -10.28
CA ILE A 170 17.28 -4.55 -10.64
C ILE A 170 15.98 -4.01 -10.08
N TYR A 171 16.07 -2.90 -9.34
CA TYR A 171 14.91 -2.18 -8.85
C TYR A 171 14.78 -0.84 -9.55
N ARG A 172 13.54 -0.36 -9.64
CA ARG A 172 13.19 0.90 -10.29
C ARG A 172 12.36 1.76 -9.35
N MET A 173 12.69 3.04 -9.28
CA MET A 173 11.81 4.04 -8.70
C MET A 173 10.58 4.20 -9.61
N HIS A 174 9.42 3.78 -9.11
CA HIS A 174 8.15 3.82 -9.81
C HIS A 174 7.54 5.22 -9.79
N SER A 175 7.59 5.88 -8.62
CA SER A 175 7.05 7.23 -8.43
C SER A 175 7.75 7.94 -7.27
N VAL A 176 7.69 9.27 -7.31
CA VAL A 176 7.96 10.17 -6.19
C VAL A 176 6.61 10.69 -5.67
N LEU A 177 6.47 10.79 -4.35
CA LEU A 177 5.21 11.14 -3.71
C LEU A 177 5.05 12.66 -3.56
N ILE A 178 3.84 13.12 -3.86
CA ILE A 178 3.30 14.34 -3.28
C ILE A 178 2.57 13.91 -2.00
N THR A 179 2.90 14.52 -0.88
CA THR A 179 2.24 14.28 0.42
C THR A 179 1.75 15.60 0.99
N GLY A 180 0.87 15.56 1.98
CA GLY A 180 0.39 16.80 2.55
C GLY A 180 -0.60 16.63 3.69
N ASP A 181 -1.05 17.76 4.20
CA ASP A 181 -2.19 17.89 5.10
C ASP A 181 -3.28 18.72 4.43
N ALA A 182 -4.55 18.40 4.69
CA ALA A 182 -5.69 19.17 4.23
C ALA A 182 -6.64 19.45 5.39
N THR A 183 -6.84 20.74 5.68
CA THR A 183 -7.68 21.21 6.79
C THR A 183 -8.69 22.26 6.33
N HIS A 184 -9.80 22.38 7.03
CA HIS A 184 -10.79 23.40 6.75
C HIS A 184 -10.26 24.78 7.17
N VAL A 185 -10.47 25.81 6.33
CA VAL A 185 -9.87 27.14 6.51
C VAL A 185 -10.22 27.81 7.85
N GLN A 186 -11.47 27.66 8.31
CA GLN A 186 -11.96 28.27 9.54
C GLN A 186 -11.66 27.44 10.79
N THR A 187 -12.05 26.15 10.79
CA THR A 187 -12.00 25.29 11.97
C THR A 187 -10.64 24.64 12.19
N ARG A 188 -9.77 24.60 11.16
CA ARG A 188 -8.49 23.87 11.14
C ARG A 188 -8.60 22.37 11.41
N VAL A 189 -9.81 21.83 11.33
CA VAL A 189 -10.07 20.39 11.41
C VAL A 189 -9.71 19.74 10.08
N PRO A 190 -9.16 18.51 10.07
CA PRO A 190 -8.95 17.75 8.84
C PRO A 190 -10.20 17.67 7.97
N THR A 191 -10.05 17.82 6.65
CA THR A 191 -11.16 17.60 5.70
C THR A 191 -11.19 16.15 5.24
N ASP A 192 -11.47 15.25 6.18
CA ASP A 192 -11.46 13.81 5.95
C ASP A 192 -12.52 13.37 4.93
N GLY A 193 -12.09 12.53 3.97
CA GLY A 193 -12.91 12.11 2.83
C GLY A 193 -12.90 13.09 1.65
N LEU A 194 -12.22 14.24 1.73
CA LEU A 194 -12.08 15.14 0.59
C LEU A 194 -11.34 14.44 -0.56
N PRO A 195 -11.95 14.31 -1.75
CA PRO A 195 -11.33 13.63 -2.86
C PRO A 195 -10.38 14.57 -3.60
N LEU A 196 -9.13 14.15 -3.79
CA LEU A 196 -8.10 14.88 -4.51
C LEU A 196 -7.71 14.13 -5.78
N SER A 197 -7.34 14.85 -6.82
CA SER A 197 -6.86 14.30 -8.08
C SER A 197 -5.66 15.09 -8.60
N LEU A 198 -4.77 14.39 -9.29
CA LEU A 198 -3.58 14.94 -9.89
C LEU A 198 -3.54 14.58 -11.37
N HIS A 199 -3.32 15.57 -12.23
CA HIS A 199 -3.33 15.41 -13.69
C HIS A 199 -2.03 15.90 -14.32
N SER A 200 -1.52 15.17 -15.31
CA SER A 200 -0.28 15.53 -16.03
C SER A 200 -0.48 16.59 -17.15
N SER A 201 -1.73 16.90 -17.48
CA SER A 201 -2.10 17.91 -18.48
C SER A 201 -3.06 18.93 -17.87
N SER A 202 -2.96 20.18 -18.30
CA SER A 202 -3.80 21.29 -17.86
C SER A 202 -5.22 21.26 -18.44
N ARG A 203 -5.50 20.38 -19.41
CA ARG A 203 -6.76 20.43 -20.17
C ARG A 203 -7.92 19.88 -19.35
N ALA A 204 -8.81 20.78 -18.95
CA ALA A 204 -10.15 20.49 -18.45
C ALA A 204 -10.94 19.64 -19.47
N GLY A 205 -11.72 18.66 -18.98
CA GLY A 205 -12.41 17.67 -19.81
C GLY A 205 -13.33 18.27 -20.88
N GLY A 206 -13.32 17.67 -22.09
CA GLY A 206 -14.35 17.93 -23.11
C GLY A 206 -14.00 17.73 -24.59
N ALA A 207 -12.75 17.48 -24.98
CA ALA A 207 -12.41 17.16 -26.38
C ALA A 207 -12.37 15.63 -26.61
N PRO A 208 -12.85 15.11 -27.76
CA PRO A 208 -12.71 13.69 -28.08
C PRO A 208 -11.22 13.36 -28.25
N GLU A 209 -10.81 12.24 -27.67
CA GLU A 209 -9.44 11.72 -27.58
C GLU A 209 -8.56 12.42 -26.53
N ALA A 210 -8.78 12.04 -25.26
CA ALA A 210 -7.70 12.06 -24.29
C ALA A 210 -6.49 11.33 -24.91
N SER A 211 -5.37 12.03 -25.07
CA SER A 211 -4.14 11.35 -25.49
C SER A 211 -3.91 10.18 -24.52
N PRO A 212 -3.67 8.95 -25.02
CA PRO A 212 -3.48 7.76 -24.17
C PRO A 212 -2.29 7.87 -23.20
N THR A 213 -1.53 8.96 -23.25
CA THR A 213 -0.39 9.26 -22.38
C THR A 213 -0.71 10.17 -21.19
N ALA A 214 -1.92 10.75 -21.09
CA ALA A 214 -2.29 11.63 -19.98
C ALA A 214 -2.48 10.81 -18.69
N ARG A 215 -1.46 10.84 -17.81
CA ARG A 215 -1.50 10.18 -16.51
C ARG A 215 -2.34 11.00 -15.52
N SER A 216 -3.20 10.32 -14.77
CA SER A 216 -3.93 10.86 -13.64
C SER A 216 -3.88 9.91 -12.45
N THR A 217 -3.87 10.43 -11.24
CA THR A 217 -4.04 9.65 -10.00
C THR A 217 -5.00 10.39 -9.08
N ASP A 218 -5.70 9.66 -8.22
CA ASP A 218 -6.59 10.24 -7.23
C ASP A 218 -6.43 9.56 -5.86
N THR A 219 -6.88 10.25 -4.82
CA THR A 219 -6.87 9.77 -3.45
C THR A 219 -7.91 10.53 -2.63
N GLN A 220 -8.12 10.15 -1.39
CA GLN A 220 -8.89 10.95 -0.43
C GLN A 220 -8.04 11.32 0.79
N VAL A 221 -8.38 12.47 1.39
CA VAL A 221 -7.79 12.95 2.64
C VAL A 221 -8.19 12.04 3.80
N MET A 222 -7.22 11.61 4.59
CA MET A 222 -7.44 10.81 5.81
C MET A 222 -7.81 11.68 7.01
N ALA A 223 -8.61 11.14 7.94
CA ALA A 223 -8.85 11.81 9.23
C ALA A 223 -7.60 11.77 10.15
N ASN A 224 -6.73 10.77 9.95
CA ASN A 224 -5.53 10.61 10.75
C ASN A 224 -4.47 11.68 10.41
N LYS A 225 -3.59 11.97 11.38
CA LYS A 225 -2.43 12.86 11.24
C LYS A 225 -2.74 14.21 10.57
N GLY A 226 -3.77 14.91 11.05
CA GLY A 226 -4.03 16.30 10.65
C GLY A 226 -4.56 16.46 9.22
N GLY A 227 -5.08 15.41 8.57
CA GLY A 227 -5.57 15.50 7.20
C GLY A 227 -4.61 14.92 6.17
N TYR A 228 -3.91 13.83 6.50
CA TYR A 228 -2.87 13.29 5.63
C TYR A 228 -3.43 12.83 4.27
N TYR A 229 -2.71 13.12 3.19
CA TYR A 229 -2.93 12.51 1.88
C TYR A 229 -1.60 12.23 1.16
N GLN A 230 -1.64 11.35 0.16
CA GLN A 230 -0.52 11.18 -0.78
C GLN A 230 -1.02 10.91 -2.20
N LEU A 231 -0.26 11.38 -3.19
CA LEU A 231 -0.49 11.15 -4.61
C LEU A 231 0.83 10.72 -5.25
N GLN A 232 0.77 9.75 -6.16
CA GLN A 232 1.94 9.23 -6.86
C GLN A 232 2.18 10.02 -8.13
N ALA A 233 3.43 10.44 -8.35
CA ALA A 233 3.78 11.22 -9.52
C ALA A 233 5.21 10.94 -9.98
N ASN A 234 5.55 11.46 -11.16
CA ASN A 234 6.91 11.47 -11.67
C ASN A 234 7.42 12.91 -11.74
N PRO A 235 8.74 13.15 -11.83
CA PRO A 235 9.27 14.49 -12.03
C PRO A 235 8.59 15.20 -13.20
N GLY A 236 8.24 16.47 -13.02
CA GLY A 236 7.49 17.25 -14.01
C GLY A 236 6.40 18.14 -13.40
N LEU A 237 5.68 18.83 -14.29
CA LEU A 237 4.56 19.69 -13.94
C LEU A 237 3.26 18.86 -13.88
N TRP A 238 2.51 19.02 -12.80
CA TRP A 238 1.23 18.39 -12.54
C TRP A 238 0.18 19.44 -12.13
N TYR A 239 -1.09 19.06 -12.15
CA TYR A 239 -2.20 19.91 -11.73
C TYR A 239 -3.01 19.21 -10.66
N LEU A 240 -3.03 19.77 -9.46
CA LEU A 240 -3.82 19.32 -8.31
C LEU A 240 -5.23 19.93 -8.36
N SER A 241 -6.22 19.09 -8.11
CA SER A 241 -7.63 19.47 -8.03
C SER A 241 -8.34 18.72 -6.91
N ILE A 242 -9.40 19.31 -6.34
CA ILE A 242 -10.48 18.50 -5.76
C ILE A 242 -11.11 17.71 -6.92
N LYS A 243 -11.28 16.40 -6.76
CA LYS A 243 -11.77 15.53 -7.85
C LYS A 243 -13.13 16.03 -8.34
N GLU A 244 -13.28 16.09 -9.66
CA GLU A 244 -14.53 16.45 -10.34
C GLU A 244 -15.74 15.71 -9.74
N GLY A 245 -16.80 16.46 -9.46
CA GLY A 245 -18.05 15.94 -8.91
C GLY A 245 -18.71 16.85 -7.87
N PRO A 246 -19.67 16.32 -7.10
CA PRO A 246 -20.47 17.10 -6.15
C PRO A 246 -19.66 17.78 -5.05
N VAL A 247 -18.53 17.19 -4.65
CA VAL A 247 -17.64 17.79 -3.64
C VAL A 247 -16.92 19.01 -4.20
N ALA A 248 -16.37 18.94 -5.41
CA ALA A 248 -15.73 20.07 -6.08
C ALA A 248 -16.72 21.23 -6.34
N ALA A 249 -17.99 20.93 -6.58
CA ALA A 249 -19.03 21.97 -6.70
C ALA A 249 -19.24 22.76 -5.39
N ALA A 250 -19.05 22.13 -4.22
CA ALA A 250 -19.31 22.71 -2.91
C ALA A 250 -18.06 23.26 -2.19
N TYR A 251 -16.87 22.73 -2.51
CA TYR A 251 -15.60 23.04 -1.86
C TYR A 251 -14.51 23.42 -2.86
N CYS A 252 -13.61 24.32 -2.44
CA CYS A 252 -12.40 24.69 -3.17
C CYS A 252 -11.19 24.79 -2.24
N ILE A 253 -10.00 24.62 -2.82
CA ILE A 253 -8.72 24.89 -2.17
C ILE A 253 -8.55 26.41 -2.14
N GLU A 254 -8.61 26.99 -0.94
CA GLU A 254 -8.52 28.42 -0.69
C GLU A 254 -7.06 28.86 -0.46
N VAL A 255 -6.26 28.00 0.16
CA VAL A 255 -4.84 28.26 0.41
C VAL A 255 -4.01 27.01 0.13
N ILE A 256 -2.88 27.21 -0.55
CA ILE A 256 -1.83 26.22 -0.75
C ILE A 256 -0.49 26.75 -0.21
N ASP A 257 0.18 26.00 0.66
CA ASP A 257 1.48 26.35 1.25
C ASP A 257 1.53 27.78 1.85
N GLY A 258 0.41 28.23 2.43
CA GLY A 258 0.28 29.56 3.02
C GLY A 258 -0.15 30.67 2.03
N HIS A 259 -0.16 30.39 0.72
CA HIS A 259 -0.56 31.33 -0.32
C HIS A 259 -2.02 31.17 -0.74
N ALA A 260 -2.74 32.29 -0.86
CA ALA A 260 -4.14 32.28 -1.26
C ALA A 260 -4.30 31.91 -2.75
N VAL A 261 -5.24 31.01 -3.04
CA VAL A 261 -5.66 30.66 -4.39
C VAL A 261 -6.78 31.62 -4.78
N LEU A 262 -6.44 32.62 -5.60
CA LEU A 262 -7.30 33.79 -5.88
C LEU A 262 -8.69 33.42 -6.41
N GLU A 263 -8.82 32.34 -7.19
CA GLU A 263 -10.11 31.87 -7.70
C GLU A 263 -11.11 31.53 -6.59
N CYS A 264 -10.63 30.94 -5.50
CA CYS A 264 -11.44 30.53 -4.35
C CYS A 264 -11.50 31.65 -3.29
N ALA A 265 -10.35 32.24 -2.92
CA ALA A 265 -10.25 33.24 -1.87
C ALA A 265 -10.81 34.63 -2.25
N GLY A 266 -10.84 34.97 -3.54
CA GLY A 266 -11.22 36.30 -4.04
C GLY A 266 -12.71 36.61 -4.10
N GLY A 267 -13.58 35.67 -3.69
CA GLY A 267 -15.03 35.89 -3.57
C GLY A 267 -15.73 36.32 -4.86
N GLY A 268 -15.25 35.86 -6.03
CA GLY A 268 -15.87 36.16 -7.32
C GLY A 268 -15.72 37.60 -7.83
N LYS A 269 -14.82 38.42 -7.25
CA LYS A 269 -14.59 39.82 -7.69
C LYS A 269 -13.90 39.96 -9.06
N GLY A 270 -13.67 38.87 -9.77
CA GLY A 270 -13.28 38.87 -11.18
C GLY A 270 -14.00 37.75 -11.93
N LEU A 271 -14.84 38.13 -12.91
CA LEU A 271 -15.28 37.48 -14.16
C LEU A 271 -15.02 35.97 -14.44
N SER A 272 -14.93 35.09 -13.45
CA SER A 272 -14.69 33.67 -13.69
C SER A 272 -16.01 32.91 -13.63
N LEU A 273 -16.49 32.51 -14.81
CA LEU A 273 -17.47 31.43 -15.03
C LEU A 273 -16.85 30.08 -14.64
N THR A 274 -16.23 29.99 -13.46
CA THR A 274 -15.53 28.78 -13.02
C THR A 274 -16.57 27.70 -12.79
N ASN A 275 -16.52 26.66 -13.60
CA ASN A 275 -17.33 25.48 -13.36
C ASN A 275 -16.69 24.68 -12.22
N TRP A 276 -17.04 25.04 -10.98
CA TRP A 276 -16.51 24.39 -9.76
C TRP A 276 -16.70 22.88 -9.75
N SER A 277 -17.72 22.35 -10.43
CA SER A 277 -17.92 20.90 -10.53
C SER A 277 -16.74 20.17 -11.17
N GLN A 278 -15.97 20.83 -12.05
CA GLN A 278 -14.76 20.28 -12.69
C GLN A 278 -13.52 20.32 -11.78
N GLY A 279 -13.59 21.05 -10.66
CA GLY A 279 -12.47 21.28 -9.77
C GLY A 279 -11.48 22.34 -10.27
N GLN A 280 -10.50 22.68 -9.43
CA GLN A 280 -9.47 23.68 -9.72
C GLN A 280 -8.25 23.03 -10.37
N HIS A 281 -7.48 23.76 -11.17
CA HIS A 281 -6.25 23.25 -11.79
C HIS A 281 -5.03 23.95 -11.22
N ILE A 282 -4.59 23.55 -10.02
CA ILE A 282 -3.46 24.20 -9.32
C ILE A 282 -2.14 23.57 -9.76
N PRO A 283 -1.20 24.32 -10.38
CA PRO A 283 0.06 23.76 -10.86
C PRO A 283 0.99 23.36 -9.71
N LEU A 284 1.53 22.14 -9.77
CA LEU A 284 2.55 21.61 -8.88
C LEU A 284 3.74 21.08 -9.70
N LEU A 285 4.90 21.67 -9.50
CA LEU A 285 6.18 21.15 -10.01
C LEU A 285 6.76 20.11 -9.05
N ILE A 286 7.23 19.00 -9.60
CA ILE A 286 8.02 17.98 -8.89
C ILE A 286 9.41 17.96 -9.52
N ASP A 287 10.38 18.51 -8.80
CA ASP A 287 11.77 18.72 -9.24
C ASP A 287 12.80 18.11 -8.27
N SER A 288 12.34 17.42 -7.21
CA SER A 288 13.19 16.85 -6.17
C SER A 288 12.85 15.40 -5.88
N PHE A 289 13.89 14.59 -5.61
CA PHE A 289 13.72 13.23 -5.10
C PHE A 289 13.14 13.20 -3.68
N LEU A 290 13.17 14.29 -2.92
CA LEU A 290 12.49 14.35 -1.62
C LEU A 290 10.96 14.36 -1.74
N GLY A 291 10.44 14.40 -2.97
CA GLY A 291 9.03 14.60 -3.24
C GLY A 291 8.59 16.02 -2.91
N ARG A 292 7.28 16.19 -2.71
CA ARG A 292 6.71 17.50 -2.40
C ARG A 292 5.72 17.36 -1.26
N TYR A 293 5.94 18.12 -0.19
CA TYR A 293 4.95 18.30 0.86
C TYR A 293 4.09 19.53 0.53
N VAL A 294 2.76 19.40 0.57
CA VAL A 294 1.83 20.48 0.24
C VAL A 294 0.77 20.59 1.33
N SER A 295 0.66 21.74 1.99
CA SER A 295 -0.40 21.99 2.97
C SER A 295 -1.57 22.73 2.31
N LEU A 296 -2.77 22.15 2.44
CA LEU A 296 -4.00 22.66 1.85
C LEU A 296 -4.92 23.21 2.93
N ARG A 297 -5.48 24.40 2.68
CA ARG A 297 -6.67 24.88 3.39
C ARG A 297 -7.84 24.95 2.45
N VAL A 298 -8.93 24.30 2.84
CA VAL A 298 -10.10 24.09 2.02
C VAL A 298 -11.25 24.92 2.58
N GLY A 299 -11.90 25.66 1.69
CA GLY A 299 -13.06 26.50 1.97
C GLY A 299 -14.25 26.10 1.10
N HIS A 300 -15.37 26.80 1.26
CA HIS A 300 -16.52 26.64 0.37
C HIS A 300 -16.32 27.41 -0.93
N THR A 301 -16.86 26.89 -2.02
CA THR A 301 -16.89 27.66 -3.28
C THR A 301 -17.76 28.92 -3.12
N PRO A 302 -17.47 30.01 -3.84
CA PRO A 302 -18.27 31.24 -3.77
C PRO A 302 -19.76 31.06 -4.06
N ASN A 303 -20.13 30.04 -4.84
CA ASN A 303 -21.51 29.75 -5.23
C ASN A 303 -22.18 28.70 -4.34
N SER A 304 -21.45 28.10 -3.39
CA SER A 304 -21.99 27.07 -2.49
C SER A 304 -22.70 27.70 -1.29
N ALA A 305 -23.77 27.07 -0.82
CA ALA A 305 -24.33 27.40 0.47
C ALA A 305 -23.30 27.04 1.56
N VAL A 306 -22.96 28.00 2.42
CA VAL A 306 -21.99 27.84 3.55
C VAL A 306 -22.36 26.67 4.50
N THR A 307 -23.57 26.11 4.39
CA THR A 307 -24.07 24.97 5.17
C THR A 307 -23.80 23.60 4.55
N ALA A 308 -23.08 23.52 3.42
CA ALA A 308 -22.84 22.26 2.72
C ALA A 308 -21.83 21.35 3.44
N ASP A 309 -22.28 20.51 4.37
CA ASP A 309 -21.43 19.55 5.08
C ASP A 309 -20.82 18.46 4.16
N LEU A 310 -19.50 18.26 4.24
CA LEU A 310 -18.74 17.30 3.41
C LEU A 310 -19.23 15.87 3.64
N HIS A 311 -19.37 15.46 4.90
CA HIS A 311 -19.79 14.09 5.22
C HIS A 311 -21.21 13.80 4.74
N ARG A 312 -22.11 14.76 4.83
CA ARG A 312 -23.46 14.65 4.25
C ARG A 312 -23.42 14.47 2.73
N ILE A 313 -22.57 15.20 2.01
CA ILE A 313 -22.39 15.02 0.55
C ILE A 313 -21.87 13.61 0.25
N LEU A 314 -20.85 13.14 0.98
CA LEU A 314 -20.29 11.79 0.81
C LEU A 314 -21.34 10.70 1.09
N GLN A 315 -22.16 10.88 2.13
CA GLN A 315 -23.27 9.96 2.43
C GLN A 315 -24.33 9.95 1.33
N GLN A 316 -24.69 11.11 0.78
CA GLN A 316 -25.62 11.20 -0.33
C GLN A 316 -25.09 10.46 -1.57
N ILE A 317 -23.82 10.68 -1.92
CA ILE A 317 -23.13 9.96 -3.01
C ILE A 317 -23.18 8.44 -2.76
N ALA A 318 -22.90 7.99 -1.53
CA ALA A 318 -22.92 6.58 -1.19
C ALA A 318 -24.33 5.96 -1.22
N SER A 319 -25.37 6.74 -0.91
CA SER A 319 -26.77 6.28 -0.90
C SER A 319 -27.46 6.33 -2.26
N GLY A 320 -27.02 7.21 -3.17
CA GLY A 320 -27.70 7.53 -4.42
C GLY A 320 -27.47 6.54 -5.57
N VAL A 321 -26.81 5.40 -5.31
CA VAL A 321 -26.51 4.42 -6.36
C VAL A 321 -26.98 3.03 -5.94
N GLU A 322 -27.85 2.45 -6.75
CA GLU A 322 -28.27 1.07 -6.55
C GLU A 322 -27.10 0.09 -6.76
N PRO A 323 -26.97 -0.93 -5.90
CA PRO A 323 -25.97 -2.00 -6.04
C PRO A 323 -26.06 -2.87 -7.30
N THR A 324 -27.07 -2.69 -8.13
CA THR A 324 -27.52 -3.70 -9.09
C THR A 324 -26.59 -3.82 -10.30
N TRP A 325 -26.30 -5.07 -10.66
CA TRP A 325 -25.27 -5.42 -11.62
C TRP A 325 -25.56 -6.73 -12.39
N PRO A 326 -25.28 -6.83 -13.70
CA PRO A 326 -25.05 -5.71 -14.60
C PRO A 326 -26.27 -4.77 -14.59
N PRO A 327 -26.07 -3.44 -14.79
CA PRO A 327 -27.18 -2.50 -14.88
C PRO A 327 -28.11 -2.90 -16.03
N PHE A 328 -29.42 -2.68 -15.86
CA PHE A 328 -30.40 -2.92 -16.93
C PHE A 328 -30.10 -2.00 -18.12
N ARG A 329 -29.81 -2.58 -19.30
CA ARG A 329 -29.60 -1.82 -20.55
C ARG A 329 -30.92 -1.72 -21.32
N SER A 330 -31.33 -0.50 -21.65
CA SER A 330 -32.42 -0.24 -22.59
C SER A 330 -31.94 -0.55 -24.01
N THR A 331 -32.84 -1.01 -24.89
CA THR A 331 -32.55 -1.39 -26.29
C THR A 331 -32.14 -0.22 -27.21
N HIS A 332 -32.04 1.01 -26.67
CA HIS A 332 -31.71 2.23 -27.41
C HIS A 332 -30.27 2.75 -27.20
N ASP A 333 -29.45 2.09 -26.37
CA ASP A 333 -28.06 2.51 -26.17
C ASP A 333 -27.17 2.06 -27.34
N THR A 334 -26.44 3.01 -27.91
CA THR A 334 -25.45 2.77 -28.99
C THR A 334 -24.30 1.90 -28.47
N PRO A 335 -23.76 0.94 -29.27
CA PRO A 335 -22.58 0.19 -28.86
C PRO A 335 -21.29 0.86 -29.36
N PRO A 336 -20.43 1.33 -28.45
CA PRO A 336 -18.99 1.33 -28.75
C PRO A 336 -18.10 0.92 -27.56
N GLU A 337 -16.92 0.35 -27.87
CA GLU A 337 -15.81 0.01 -26.96
C GLU A 337 -16.14 -0.92 -25.78
N ARG A 338 -15.14 -1.57 -25.17
CA ARG A 338 -15.39 -2.34 -23.94
C ARG A 338 -15.99 -1.39 -22.90
N PRO A 339 -17.16 -1.70 -22.30
CA PRO A 339 -17.85 -0.75 -21.44
C PRO A 339 -16.96 -0.35 -20.25
N ARG A 340 -16.79 0.95 -19.97
CA ARG A 340 -16.20 1.43 -18.69
C ARG A 340 -17.00 0.89 -17.50
N LYS A 341 -18.32 0.74 -17.69
CA LYS A 341 -19.26 -0.01 -16.86
C LYS A 341 -20.21 -0.79 -17.79
N PRO A 342 -20.49 -2.07 -17.52
CA PRO A 342 -20.19 -2.74 -16.26
C PRO A 342 -18.82 -3.46 -16.19
N THR A 343 -18.00 -3.13 -15.17
CA THR A 343 -16.79 -3.87 -14.71
C THR A 343 -16.92 -4.61 -13.35
N LEU A 344 -16.78 -5.95 -13.31
CA LEU A 344 -16.65 -6.76 -12.09
C LEU A 344 -15.22 -6.61 -11.55
N ASN A 345 -15.08 -5.96 -10.39
CA ASN A 345 -13.78 -5.66 -9.78
C ASN A 345 -13.41 -6.69 -8.72
N ILE A 346 -12.28 -7.37 -8.93
CA ILE A 346 -11.65 -8.27 -7.97
C ILE A 346 -10.28 -7.71 -7.61
N PHE A 347 -9.84 -7.83 -6.36
CA PHE A 347 -8.46 -7.57 -5.99
C PHE A 347 -7.82 -8.71 -5.22
N SER A 348 -6.50 -8.82 -5.34
CA SER A 348 -5.72 -9.85 -4.68
C SER A 348 -4.27 -9.41 -4.47
N VAL A 349 -3.51 -10.23 -3.76
CA VAL A 349 -2.08 -10.02 -3.49
C VAL A 349 -1.36 -11.37 -3.44
N ALA A 350 -0.15 -11.41 -3.97
CA ALA A 350 0.73 -12.56 -3.93
C ALA A 350 2.15 -12.11 -3.55
N SER A 351 2.92 -13.02 -2.95
CA SER A 351 4.33 -12.83 -2.60
C SER A 351 5.05 -14.16 -2.77
N GLY A 352 6.05 -14.18 -3.65
CA GLY A 352 6.77 -15.38 -4.07
C GLY A 352 6.08 -16.15 -5.20
N HIS A 353 6.88 -16.89 -5.97
CA HIS A 353 6.45 -17.51 -7.23
C HIS A 353 5.33 -18.54 -7.06
N LEU A 354 5.27 -19.25 -5.93
CA LEU A 354 4.20 -20.21 -5.66
C LEU A 354 2.84 -19.52 -5.54
N TYR A 355 2.77 -18.39 -4.82
CA TYR A 355 1.52 -17.64 -4.67
C TYR A 355 1.12 -16.92 -5.95
N GLU A 356 2.09 -16.51 -6.76
CA GLU A 356 1.84 -15.96 -8.10
C GLU A 356 1.26 -17.01 -9.05
N ARG A 357 1.76 -18.24 -8.99
CA ARG A 357 1.18 -19.39 -9.70
C ARG A 357 -0.27 -19.63 -9.27
N PHE A 358 -0.55 -19.62 -7.96
CA PHE A 358 -1.93 -19.72 -7.48
C PHE A 358 -2.79 -18.53 -7.93
N LEU A 359 -2.26 -17.31 -7.90
CA LEU A 359 -2.97 -16.12 -8.32
C LEU A 359 -3.42 -16.20 -9.79
N ARG A 360 -2.56 -16.73 -10.68
CA ARG A 360 -2.91 -17.01 -12.08
C ARG A 360 -4.09 -18.00 -12.18
N MET A 361 -4.05 -19.08 -11.38
CA MET A 361 -5.13 -20.07 -11.32
C MET A 361 -6.45 -19.45 -10.83
N MET A 362 -6.38 -18.64 -9.77
CA MET A 362 -7.52 -17.92 -9.21
C MET A 362 -8.17 -17.00 -10.26
N MET A 363 -7.37 -16.17 -10.95
CA MET A 363 -7.86 -15.28 -12.01
C MET A 363 -8.58 -16.05 -13.13
N TYR A 364 -8.00 -17.16 -13.58
CA TYR A 364 -8.63 -18.02 -14.58
C TYR A 364 -9.93 -18.63 -14.07
N SER A 365 -9.97 -19.11 -12.82
CA SER A 365 -11.18 -19.72 -12.24
C SER A 365 -12.34 -18.71 -12.18
N VAL A 366 -12.07 -17.47 -11.76
CA VAL A 366 -13.06 -16.37 -11.76
C VAL A 366 -13.54 -16.06 -13.17
N HIS A 367 -12.61 -15.92 -14.12
CA HIS A 367 -12.98 -15.66 -15.51
C HIS A 367 -13.89 -16.78 -16.03
N ASN A 368 -13.48 -18.04 -15.88
CA ASN A 368 -14.22 -19.21 -16.38
C ASN A 368 -15.63 -19.34 -15.77
N THR A 369 -15.84 -18.93 -14.52
CA THR A 369 -17.16 -19.02 -13.88
C THR A 369 -18.04 -17.79 -14.13
N SER A 370 -17.48 -16.64 -14.49
CA SER A 370 -18.18 -15.35 -14.45
C SER A 370 -18.24 -14.61 -15.80
N SER A 371 -17.38 -14.89 -16.78
CA SER A 371 -17.22 -14.06 -18.00
C SER A 371 -18.46 -14.00 -18.89
N ASP A 372 -19.11 -15.13 -19.15
CA ASP A 372 -20.20 -15.24 -20.15
C ASP A 372 -21.61 -15.35 -19.56
N LYS A 373 -21.76 -15.16 -18.24
CA LYS A 373 -23.02 -15.44 -17.51
C LYS A 373 -24.20 -14.57 -17.94
N TYR A 374 -23.97 -13.33 -18.34
CA TYR A 374 -25.00 -12.38 -18.71
C TYR A 374 -25.00 -12.05 -20.22
N GLY A 375 -24.27 -12.83 -21.03
CA GLY A 375 -24.09 -12.63 -22.47
C GLY A 375 -22.71 -12.08 -22.82
N ALA A 376 -22.22 -12.39 -24.03
CA ALA A 376 -20.93 -11.93 -24.51
C ALA A 376 -20.84 -10.39 -24.48
N ASN A 377 -19.72 -9.85 -23.99
CA ASN A 377 -19.46 -8.42 -23.85
C ASN A 377 -20.41 -7.65 -22.90
N THR A 378 -21.12 -8.35 -22.01
CA THR A 378 -21.93 -7.67 -20.99
C THR A 378 -21.08 -7.16 -19.85
N THR A 379 -20.28 -8.00 -19.19
CA THR A 379 -19.42 -7.60 -18.06
C THR A 379 -17.93 -7.69 -18.39
N ARG A 380 -17.17 -6.62 -18.12
CA ARG A 380 -15.70 -6.62 -18.08
C ARG A 380 -15.22 -7.18 -16.75
N ILE A 381 -14.30 -8.14 -16.72
CA ILE A 381 -13.66 -8.60 -15.48
C ILE A 381 -12.31 -7.90 -15.32
N LYS A 382 -12.12 -7.22 -14.19
CA LYS A 382 -10.89 -6.49 -13.88
C LYS A 382 -10.30 -6.93 -12.55
N PHE A 383 -9.06 -7.40 -12.60
CA PHE A 383 -8.26 -7.73 -11.43
C PHE A 383 -7.34 -6.58 -11.06
N TRP A 384 -7.35 -6.22 -9.79
CA TRP A 384 -6.46 -5.24 -9.18
C TRP A 384 -5.45 -5.99 -8.30
N VAL A 385 -4.16 -5.88 -8.59
CA VAL A 385 -3.12 -6.61 -7.86
C VAL A 385 -2.17 -5.65 -7.17
N ILE A 386 -1.86 -5.90 -5.90
CA ILE A 386 -0.95 -5.04 -5.13
C ILE A 386 0.49 -5.22 -5.64
N GLU A 387 1.03 -4.18 -6.29
CA GLU A 387 2.30 -4.26 -7.01
C GLU A 387 3.51 -4.52 -6.10
N ASN A 388 3.43 -4.05 -4.85
CA ASN A 388 4.53 -4.01 -3.88
C ASN A 388 5.23 -5.36 -3.65
N PHE A 389 4.53 -6.46 -3.89
CA PHE A 389 4.96 -7.79 -3.49
C PHE A 389 5.19 -8.75 -4.67
N LEU A 390 4.91 -8.30 -5.89
CA LEU A 390 5.01 -9.13 -7.10
C LEU A 390 6.44 -9.19 -7.63
N SER A 391 6.78 -10.34 -8.18
CA SER A 391 7.98 -10.61 -8.94
C SER A 391 7.98 -9.84 -10.27
N PRO A 392 9.17 -9.50 -10.79
CA PRO A 392 9.29 -8.91 -12.12
C PRO A 392 8.69 -9.78 -13.22
N GLN A 393 8.88 -11.11 -13.14
CA GLN A 393 8.39 -12.06 -14.13
C GLN A 393 6.86 -12.04 -14.21
N PHE A 394 6.18 -12.13 -13.06
CA PHE A 394 4.72 -12.08 -13.02
C PHE A 394 4.17 -10.80 -13.62
N LYS A 395 4.75 -9.64 -13.24
CA LYS A 395 4.34 -8.33 -13.76
C LYS A 395 4.47 -8.21 -15.28
N ARG A 396 5.43 -8.91 -15.91
CA ARG A 396 5.62 -8.92 -17.36
C ARG A 396 4.57 -9.74 -18.09
N TYR A 397 4.31 -10.97 -17.66
CA TYR A 397 3.45 -11.89 -18.42
C TYR A 397 1.97 -11.77 -18.10
N ILE A 398 1.60 -11.39 -16.86
CA ILE A 398 0.19 -11.44 -16.45
C ILE A 398 -0.73 -10.52 -17.28
N PRO A 399 -0.32 -9.30 -17.70
CA PRO A 399 -1.17 -8.47 -18.55
C PRO A 399 -1.38 -9.08 -19.94
N LEU A 400 -0.36 -9.72 -20.50
CA LEU A 400 -0.44 -10.38 -21.81
C LEU A 400 -1.34 -11.61 -21.76
N LEU A 401 -1.20 -12.41 -20.70
CA LEU A 401 -2.06 -13.56 -20.46
C LEU A 401 -3.52 -13.12 -20.27
N ALA A 402 -3.75 -12.01 -19.56
CA ALA A 402 -5.08 -11.45 -19.37
C ALA A 402 -5.72 -11.00 -20.69
N GLU A 403 -4.96 -10.33 -21.56
CA GLU A 403 -5.40 -9.94 -22.89
C GLU A 403 -5.83 -11.16 -23.72
N GLN A 404 -5.01 -12.21 -23.76
CA GLN A 404 -5.32 -13.45 -24.48
C GLN A 404 -6.55 -14.17 -23.92
N LEU A 405 -6.76 -14.13 -22.59
CA LEU A 405 -7.89 -14.78 -21.92
C LEU A 405 -9.15 -13.89 -21.85
N GLY A 406 -9.10 -12.64 -22.28
CA GLY A 406 -10.27 -11.76 -22.32
C GLY A 406 -10.67 -11.15 -20.97
N PHE A 407 -9.72 -10.98 -20.04
CA PHE A 407 -9.92 -10.16 -18.83
C PHE A 407 -8.81 -9.12 -18.70
N GLU A 408 -8.82 -8.35 -17.62
CA GLU A 408 -7.87 -7.27 -17.42
C GLU A 408 -7.19 -7.31 -16.08
N VAL A 409 -5.93 -6.87 -16.06
CA VAL A 409 -5.14 -6.76 -14.85
C VAL A 409 -4.60 -5.34 -14.76
N SER A 410 -4.67 -4.76 -13.57
CA SER A 410 -4.06 -3.48 -13.25
C SER A 410 -3.36 -3.58 -11.90
N PHE A 411 -2.21 -2.93 -11.81
CA PHE A 411 -1.43 -2.88 -10.58
C PHE A 411 -1.83 -1.65 -9.77
N VAL A 412 -1.95 -1.82 -8.45
CA VAL A 412 -2.23 -0.74 -7.50
C VAL A 412 -1.21 -0.75 -6.40
N THR A 413 -0.94 0.43 -5.85
CA THR A 413 0.00 0.59 -4.75
C THR A 413 -0.36 1.82 -3.95
N TYR A 414 0.07 1.82 -2.69
CA TYR A 414 -0.01 2.96 -1.79
C TYR A 414 1.23 2.92 -0.90
N ARG A 415 1.91 4.06 -0.66
CA ARG A 415 3.06 4.03 0.23
C ARG A 415 2.58 3.96 1.68
N TRP A 416 3.21 3.11 2.48
CA TRP A 416 2.96 3.08 3.93
C TRP A 416 3.20 4.47 4.55
N PRO A 417 2.17 5.12 5.14
CA PRO A 417 2.33 6.46 5.70
C PRO A 417 3.36 6.50 6.82
N TRP A 418 4.21 7.53 6.85
CA TRP A 418 5.30 7.65 7.81
C TRP A 418 4.84 7.71 9.27
N TRP A 419 3.61 8.15 9.52
CA TRP A 419 3.02 8.26 10.85
C TRP A 419 2.36 6.98 11.34
N LEU A 420 2.07 6.02 10.45
CA LEU A 420 1.42 4.76 10.78
C LEU A 420 2.49 3.75 11.24
N PRO A 421 2.35 3.09 12.41
CA PRO A 421 3.35 2.14 12.90
C PRO A 421 3.70 1.10 11.83
N ARG A 422 4.99 0.95 11.50
CA ARG A 422 5.42 0.04 10.42
C ARG A 422 5.44 -1.41 10.91
N GLN A 423 5.15 -2.34 10.00
CA GLN A 423 5.47 -3.75 10.19
C GLN A 423 6.86 -4.04 9.64
N THR A 424 7.65 -4.87 10.31
CA THR A 424 8.97 -5.29 9.84
C THR A 424 8.86 -6.58 9.01
N GLU A 425 8.05 -7.53 9.47
CA GLU A 425 7.80 -8.80 8.78
C GLU A 425 6.95 -8.62 7.52
N LYS A 426 7.42 -9.18 6.39
CA LYS A 426 6.76 -9.05 5.08
C LYS A 426 5.33 -9.58 5.10
N GLN A 427 5.10 -10.73 5.73
CA GLN A 427 3.75 -11.33 5.85
C GLN A 427 2.77 -10.38 6.55
N ARG A 428 3.17 -9.77 7.67
CA ARG A 428 2.33 -8.81 8.39
C ARG A 428 2.09 -7.53 7.60
N LYS A 429 3.07 -7.08 6.78
CA LYS A 429 2.84 -5.99 5.81
C LYS A 429 1.75 -6.39 4.81
N ILE A 430 1.82 -7.57 4.19
CA ILE A 430 0.81 -8.02 3.21
C ILE A 430 -0.59 -8.03 3.83
N TRP A 431 -0.74 -8.58 5.03
CA TRP A 431 -2.01 -8.57 5.76
C TRP A 431 -2.52 -7.15 6.03
N ALA A 432 -1.65 -6.23 6.42
CA ALA A 432 -2.03 -4.83 6.59
C ALA A 432 -2.54 -4.20 5.28
N TYR A 433 -1.86 -4.45 4.16
CA TYR A 433 -2.25 -3.92 2.85
C TYR A 433 -3.61 -4.45 2.37
N LYS A 434 -4.01 -5.67 2.78
CA LYS A 434 -5.34 -6.22 2.49
C LYS A 434 -6.48 -5.41 3.11
N ILE A 435 -6.23 -4.69 4.22
CA ILE A 435 -7.31 -4.10 5.02
C ILE A 435 -7.17 -2.60 5.33
N LEU A 436 -5.96 -2.09 5.56
CA LEU A 436 -5.75 -0.73 6.09
C LEU A 436 -5.92 0.38 5.04
N PHE A 437 -5.82 0.04 3.75
CA PHE A 437 -5.76 1.03 2.67
C PHE A 437 -6.91 0.91 1.66
N LEU A 438 -7.96 0.13 1.96
CA LEU A 438 -9.07 -0.14 1.03
C LEU A 438 -9.72 1.13 0.47
N ASP A 439 -9.79 2.20 1.26
CA ASP A 439 -10.38 3.48 0.88
C ASP A 439 -9.52 4.31 -0.09
N VAL A 440 -8.20 4.13 -0.06
CA VAL A 440 -7.20 4.95 -0.79
C VAL A 440 -6.34 4.19 -1.79
N LEU A 441 -6.38 2.85 -1.78
CA LEU A 441 -5.59 1.99 -2.67
C LEU A 441 -6.18 1.95 -4.08
N PHE A 442 -7.50 2.08 -4.19
CA PHE A 442 -8.23 2.00 -5.44
C PHE A 442 -8.68 3.39 -5.90
N PRO A 443 -8.75 3.60 -7.24
CA PRO A 443 -9.37 4.79 -7.80
C PRO A 443 -10.72 5.12 -7.18
N LEU A 444 -11.00 6.42 -7.04
CA LEU A 444 -12.21 6.89 -6.34
C LEU A 444 -13.52 6.56 -7.07
N ASP A 445 -13.46 6.23 -8.36
CA ASP A 445 -14.61 5.85 -9.19
C ASP A 445 -14.99 4.35 -9.08
N ILE A 446 -14.22 3.54 -8.35
CA ILE A 446 -14.60 2.17 -8.03
C ILE A 446 -15.61 2.16 -6.90
N ASP A 447 -16.80 1.64 -7.21
CA ASP A 447 -17.93 1.58 -6.30
C ASP A 447 -17.85 0.42 -5.30
N ARG A 448 -17.42 -0.74 -5.77
CA ARG A 448 -17.46 -2.00 -5.03
C ARG A 448 -16.36 -2.93 -5.52
N ILE A 449 -15.80 -3.73 -4.64
CA ILE A 449 -14.70 -4.63 -4.95
C ILE A 449 -14.74 -5.91 -4.11
N ILE A 450 -14.34 -7.04 -4.70
CA ILE A 450 -14.22 -8.33 -4.01
C ILE A 450 -12.74 -8.65 -3.80
N PHE A 451 -12.36 -8.96 -2.58
CA PHE A 451 -11.07 -9.60 -2.30
C PHE A 451 -11.18 -11.11 -2.48
N VAL A 452 -10.22 -11.72 -3.18
CA VAL A 452 -10.06 -13.16 -3.29
C VAL A 452 -8.60 -13.50 -3.01
N ASP A 453 -8.31 -14.30 -1.98
CA ASP A 453 -6.95 -14.75 -1.68
C ASP A 453 -6.37 -15.53 -2.87
N ALA A 454 -5.05 -15.41 -3.09
CA ALA A 454 -4.40 -15.93 -4.30
C ALA A 454 -4.52 -17.46 -4.44
N ASP A 455 -4.58 -18.19 -3.33
CA ASP A 455 -4.71 -19.65 -3.27
C ASP A 455 -6.16 -20.15 -3.25
N GLN A 456 -7.13 -19.29 -3.59
CA GLN A 456 -8.51 -19.70 -3.76
C GLN A 456 -8.81 -20.20 -5.17
N THR A 457 -9.74 -21.14 -5.26
CA THR A 457 -10.39 -21.55 -6.50
C THR A 457 -11.86 -21.19 -6.46
N VAL A 458 -12.32 -20.42 -7.46
CA VAL A 458 -13.71 -19.98 -7.57
C VAL A 458 -14.49 -20.97 -8.44
N LEU A 459 -15.64 -21.42 -7.93
CA LEU A 459 -16.50 -22.43 -8.56
C LEU A 459 -17.85 -21.86 -9.01
N ALA A 460 -18.23 -20.68 -8.53
CA ALA A 460 -19.50 -20.02 -8.83
C ALA A 460 -19.31 -18.66 -9.47
N ASP A 461 -20.41 -18.09 -9.96
CA ASP A 461 -20.44 -16.75 -10.53
C ASP A 461 -20.26 -15.68 -9.43
N LEU A 462 -19.18 -14.89 -9.52
CA LEU A 462 -18.92 -13.82 -8.55
C LEU A 462 -19.84 -12.61 -8.70
N HIS A 463 -20.61 -12.51 -9.78
CA HIS A 463 -21.65 -11.50 -9.88
C HIS A 463 -22.69 -11.67 -8.77
N GLU A 464 -22.97 -12.89 -8.32
CA GLU A 464 -23.90 -13.13 -7.21
C GLU A 464 -23.40 -12.47 -5.90
N LEU A 465 -22.10 -12.56 -5.61
CA LEU A 465 -21.50 -11.89 -4.45
C LEU A 465 -21.48 -10.38 -4.66
N TYR A 466 -21.04 -9.94 -5.84
CA TYR A 466 -20.94 -8.52 -6.18
C TYR A 466 -22.29 -7.81 -6.04
N ASN A 467 -23.39 -8.48 -6.38
CA ASN A 467 -24.76 -7.99 -6.31
C ASN A 467 -25.44 -8.15 -4.95
N MET A 468 -24.81 -8.86 -4.02
CA MET A 468 -25.47 -9.22 -2.78
C MET A 468 -25.95 -7.96 -2.05
N ASN A 469 -27.22 -7.99 -1.61
CA ASN A 469 -27.76 -6.92 -0.80
C ASN A 469 -27.22 -7.03 0.62
N ILE A 470 -26.19 -6.25 0.91
CA ILE A 470 -25.54 -6.18 2.22
C ILE A 470 -26.13 -5.07 3.12
N GLY A 471 -27.23 -4.45 2.68
CA GLY A 471 -27.92 -3.37 3.37
C GLY A 471 -27.04 -2.13 3.52
N ILE A 472 -26.99 -1.59 4.75
CA ILE A 472 -26.15 -0.43 5.07
C ILE A 472 -24.70 -0.75 5.41
N LYS A 473 -24.32 -2.03 5.39
CA LYS A 473 -23.01 -2.48 5.86
C LYS A 473 -21.95 -2.26 4.77
N PRO A 474 -20.76 -1.71 5.09
CA PRO A 474 -19.72 -1.45 4.09
C PRO A 474 -18.91 -2.70 3.73
N VAL A 475 -18.96 -3.75 4.55
CA VAL A 475 -18.12 -4.94 4.45
C VAL A 475 -19.00 -6.18 4.52
N ALA A 476 -18.73 -7.20 3.72
CA ALA A 476 -19.30 -8.54 3.85
C ALA A 476 -18.20 -9.60 3.85
N MET A 477 -18.21 -10.49 4.84
CA MET A 477 -17.19 -11.52 5.03
C MET A 477 -17.84 -12.85 5.38
N THR A 478 -17.17 -13.96 5.04
CA THR A 478 -17.66 -15.29 5.40
C THR A 478 -17.23 -15.66 6.82
N PRO A 479 -18.15 -16.08 7.70
CA PRO A 479 -17.80 -16.62 9.01
C PRO A 479 -17.13 -17.99 8.87
N PHE A 480 -16.37 -18.41 9.89
CA PHE A 480 -15.95 -19.82 9.98
C PHE A 480 -17.18 -20.74 9.98
N CYS A 481 -17.10 -21.86 9.26
CA CYS A 481 -18.14 -22.90 9.22
C CYS A 481 -18.66 -23.23 10.63
N GLN A 482 -19.96 -22.96 10.86
CA GLN A 482 -20.70 -23.24 12.09
C GLN A 482 -21.64 -24.42 11.86
N LYS A 483 -22.50 -24.33 10.85
CA LYS A 483 -23.47 -25.38 10.52
C LYS A 483 -22.78 -26.64 10.01
N PHE A 484 -21.76 -26.47 9.17
CA PHE A 484 -20.95 -27.56 8.63
C PHE A 484 -19.55 -27.59 9.24
N LYS A 485 -19.45 -27.45 10.57
CA LYS A 485 -18.17 -27.47 11.30
C LYS A 485 -17.42 -28.80 11.13
N ASN A 486 -16.13 -28.72 10.77
CA ASN A 486 -15.24 -29.88 10.86
C ASN A 486 -14.97 -30.21 12.34
N LYS A 487 -15.35 -31.42 12.77
CA LYS A 487 -15.21 -31.85 14.16
C LYS A 487 -13.76 -32.15 14.53
N ALA A 488 -12.91 -32.55 13.58
CA ALA A 488 -11.52 -32.93 13.83
C ALA A 488 -10.66 -31.75 14.31
N THR A 489 -10.99 -30.53 13.89
CA THR A 489 -10.25 -29.30 14.20
C THR A 489 -10.97 -28.41 15.22
N ALA A 490 -12.05 -28.90 15.83
CA ALA A 490 -12.89 -28.12 16.72
C ALA A 490 -12.12 -27.53 17.93
N SER A 491 -11.10 -28.24 18.42
CA SER A 491 -10.24 -27.79 19.53
C SER A 491 -9.36 -26.59 19.20
N PHE A 492 -9.09 -26.32 17.92
CA PHE A 492 -8.26 -25.19 17.47
C PHE A 492 -9.06 -23.89 17.28
N ARG A 493 -10.37 -23.91 17.52
CA ARG A 493 -11.26 -22.75 17.33
C ARG A 493 -11.16 -21.79 18.51
N PHE A 494 -10.05 -21.07 18.55
CA PHE A 494 -9.72 -20.13 19.63
C PHE A 494 -10.76 -19.02 19.80
N TRP A 495 -11.50 -18.66 18.74
CA TRP A 495 -12.52 -17.63 18.78
C TRP A 495 -13.81 -18.05 19.52
N GLU A 496 -13.99 -19.34 19.81
CA GLU A 496 -15.15 -19.85 20.58
C GLU A 496 -14.92 -19.83 22.10
N GLN A 497 -13.79 -19.29 22.54
CA GLN A 497 -13.38 -19.19 23.94
C GLN A 497 -12.61 -17.88 24.24
N GLY A 498 -12.36 -17.62 25.53
CA GLY A 498 -11.52 -16.52 25.99
C GLY A 498 -11.95 -15.14 25.49
N PHE A 499 -10.96 -14.33 25.11
CA PHE A 499 -11.14 -12.95 24.69
C PHE A 499 -12.14 -12.79 23.54
N TRP A 500 -11.96 -13.52 22.44
CA TRP A 500 -12.77 -13.36 21.23
C TRP A 500 -14.25 -13.69 21.47
N LYS A 501 -14.54 -14.75 22.23
CA LYS A 501 -15.92 -15.09 22.61
C LYS A 501 -16.58 -13.95 23.39
N SER A 502 -15.88 -13.42 24.39
CA SER A 502 -16.39 -12.32 25.21
C SER A 502 -16.58 -11.02 24.41
N HIS A 503 -15.62 -10.70 23.55
CA HIS A 503 -15.62 -9.48 22.73
C HIS A 503 -16.71 -9.50 21.65
N LEU A 504 -16.87 -10.63 20.96
CA LEU A 504 -17.83 -10.76 19.85
C LEU A 504 -19.27 -11.00 20.35
N GLY A 505 -19.43 -11.55 21.56
CA GLY A 505 -20.72 -11.92 22.11
C GLY A 505 -21.45 -12.91 21.20
N ARG A 506 -22.50 -12.46 20.50
CA ARG A 506 -23.28 -13.29 19.56
C ARG A 506 -22.81 -13.18 18.11
N LYS A 507 -21.84 -12.32 17.81
CA LYS A 507 -21.33 -12.14 16.46
C LYS A 507 -20.33 -13.25 16.12
N PRO A 508 -20.31 -13.74 14.88
CA PRO A 508 -19.33 -14.74 14.46
C PRO A 508 -17.96 -14.10 14.25
N TYR A 509 -16.92 -14.95 14.25
CA TYR A 509 -15.58 -14.59 13.82
C TYR A 509 -15.43 -14.93 12.32
N HIS A 510 -14.99 -13.94 11.53
CA HIS A 510 -14.94 -13.97 10.07
C HIS A 510 -13.55 -14.28 9.54
N ILE A 511 -13.49 -14.80 8.30
CA ILE A 511 -12.26 -15.14 7.59
C ILE A 511 -11.93 -14.06 6.56
N SER A 512 -10.65 -13.66 6.46
CA SER A 512 -10.15 -12.62 5.54
C SER A 512 -9.72 -13.14 4.15
N ALA A 513 -10.19 -14.33 3.76
CA ALA A 513 -9.80 -14.98 2.51
C ALA A 513 -10.72 -14.58 1.33
N LEU A 514 -12.00 -14.34 1.60
CA LEU A 514 -12.97 -13.83 0.63
C LEU A 514 -13.82 -12.76 1.31
N PHE A 515 -13.89 -11.56 0.74
CA PHE A 515 -14.78 -10.52 1.25
C PHE A 515 -15.18 -9.49 0.19
N LEU A 516 -16.36 -8.88 0.37
CA LEU A 516 -16.88 -7.81 -0.46
C LEU A 516 -16.79 -6.48 0.30
N ILE A 517 -16.35 -5.42 -0.38
CA ILE A 517 -16.32 -4.05 0.14
C ILE A 517 -17.17 -3.16 -0.76
N ASP A 518 -18.19 -2.51 -0.17
CA ASP A 518 -18.85 -1.35 -0.79
C ASP A 518 -18.00 -0.12 -0.51
N LEU A 519 -17.11 0.22 -1.45
CA LEU A 519 -16.09 1.25 -1.28
C LEU A 519 -16.72 2.63 -1.06
N ARG A 520 -17.87 2.92 -1.67
CA ARG A 520 -18.57 4.19 -1.43
C ARG A 520 -18.99 4.32 0.03
N ARG A 521 -19.65 3.30 0.57
CA ARG A 521 -20.05 3.29 1.99
C ARG A 521 -18.83 3.26 2.90
N PHE A 522 -17.84 2.44 2.58
CA PHE A 522 -16.60 2.32 3.35
C PHE A 522 -15.88 3.68 3.49
N ARG A 523 -15.76 4.43 2.39
CA ARG A 523 -15.20 5.80 2.34
C ARG A 523 -16.09 6.79 3.10
N ALA A 524 -17.39 6.85 2.80
CA ALA A 524 -18.33 7.80 3.44
C ALA A 524 -18.46 7.62 4.96
N MET A 525 -18.27 6.39 5.45
CA MET A 525 -18.29 6.05 6.87
C MET A 525 -16.95 6.20 7.57
N ARG A 526 -15.86 6.47 6.82
CA ARG A 526 -14.49 6.58 7.35
C ARG A 526 -13.99 5.28 7.98
N ALA A 527 -14.38 4.15 7.41
CA ALA A 527 -14.01 2.84 7.93
C ALA A 527 -12.49 2.62 7.85
N GLY A 528 -11.84 3.11 6.79
CA GLY A 528 -10.37 3.05 6.63
C GLY A 528 -9.63 3.81 7.75
N ASP A 529 -10.07 5.01 8.09
CA ASP A 529 -9.46 5.81 9.16
C ASP A 529 -9.62 5.16 10.54
N GLN A 530 -10.76 4.52 10.79
CA GLN A 530 -11.00 3.76 12.02
C GLN A 530 -10.12 2.52 12.09
N TYR A 531 -9.99 1.77 10.99
CA TYR A 531 -9.05 0.64 10.90
C TYR A 531 -7.62 1.08 11.20
N ARG A 532 -7.13 2.13 10.55
CA ARG A 532 -5.78 2.68 10.79
C ARG A 532 -5.60 3.21 12.22
N GLY A 533 -6.60 3.90 12.76
CA GLY A 533 -6.59 4.44 14.11
C GLY A 533 -6.49 3.34 15.18
N THR A 534 -7.34 2.32 15.09
CA THR A 534 -7.30 1.17 16.02
C THR A 534 -6.05 0.34 15.81
N TYR A 535 -5.62 0.11 14.57
CA TYR A 535 -4.34 -0.55 14.30
C TYR A 535 -3.18 0.17 14.98
N ALA A 536 -3.09 1.50 14.85
CA ALA A 536 -2.00 2.28 15.44
C ALA A 536 -1.96 2.16 16.99
N GLN A 537 -3.12 1.97 17.63
CA GLN A 537 -3.21 1.76 19.08
C GLN A 537 -2.74 0.35 19.48
N LEU A 538 -3.06 -0.67 18.68
CA LEU A 538 -2.77 -2.08 18.99
C LEU A 538 -1.39 -2.55 18.51
N ALA A 539 -0.82 -1.93 17.48
CA ALA A 539 0.40 -2.39 16.81
C ALA A 539 1.66 -2.33 17.71
N GLY A 540 1.62 -1.59 18.82
CA GLY A 540 2.72 -1.51 19.78
C GLY A 540 2.92 -2.79 20.59
N ASP A 541 1.89 -3.65 20.72
CA ASP A 541 1.99 -4.95 21.38
C ASP A 541 2.20 -6.06 20.34
N PRO A 542 3.33 -6.79 20.35
CA PRO A 542 3.59 -7.87 19.40
C PRO A 542 2.62 -9.05 19.54
N ASN A 543 1.92 -9.17 20.68
CA ASN A 543 0.93 -10.21 20.89
C ASN A 543 -0.47 -9.84 20.35
N SER A 544 -0.68 -8.58 19.98
CA SER A 544 -1.92 -8.11 19.40
C SER A 544 -1.95 -8.35 17.88
N LEU A 545 -3.17 -8.55 17.34
CA LEU A 545 -3.40 -8.73 15.91
C LEU A 545 -2.52 -9.85 15.33
N GLN A 546 -2.70 -11.08 15.81
CA GLN A 546 -1.92 -12.25 15.39
C GLN A 546 -2.12 -12.52 13.90
N ASN A 547 -3.38 -12.45 13.44
CA ASN A 547 -3.75 -12.48 12.03
C ASN A 547 -4.34 -11.12 11.66
N LEU A 548 -3.49 -10.12 11.41
CA LEU A 548 -3.87 -8.72 11.32
C LEU A 548 -5.08 -8.44 10.40
N ASP A 549 -5.08 -9.03 9.20
CA ASP A 549 -6.14 -8.87 8.20
C ASP A 549 -7.49 -9.45 8.63
N GLN A 550 -7.47 -10.43 9.53
CA GLN A 550 -8.66 -11.10 10.07
C GLN A 550 -9.10 -10.51 11.42
N ASP A 551 -8.15 -10.29 12.34
CA ASP A 551 -8.40 -9.84 13.70
C ASP A 551 -8.94 -8.40 13.70
N LEU A 552 -8.40 -7.51 12.88
CA LEU A 552 -8.80 -6.09 12.92
C LEU A 552 -10.28 -5.88 12.52
N PRO A 553 -10.79 -6.43 11.39
CA PRO A 553 -12.23 -6.38 11.09
C PRO A 553 -13.09 -7.02 12.17
N ASN A 554 -12.66 -8.18 12.71
CA ASN A 554 -13.40 -8.88 13.76
C ASN A 554 -13.46 -8.09 15.07
N TYR A 555 -12.39 -7.39 15.42
CA TYR A 555 -12.33 -6.53 16.60
C TYR A 555 -13.30 -5.35 16.45
N LEU A 556 -13.45 -4.80 15.24
CA LEU A 556 -14.22 -3.58 14.98
C LEU A 556 -15.67 -3.80 14.53
N GLN A 557 -16.20 -5.03 14.59
CA GLN A 557 -17.57 -5.34 14.13
C GLN A 557 -18.69 -4.51 14.76
N ASN A 558 -18.46 -3.91 15.94
CA ASN A 558 -19.43 -3.04 16.61
C ASN A 558 -19.46 -1.62 16.03
N ILE A 559 -18.36 -1.18 15.43
CA ILE A 559 -18.18 0.17 14.89
C ILE A 559 -18.31 0.14 13.36
N ILE A 560 -17.73 -0.89 12.72
CA ILE A 560 -17.79 -1.14 11.28
C ILE A 560 -18.57 -2.45 11.09
N PRO A 561 -19.88 -2.39 10.81
CA PRO A 561 -20.71 -3.58 10.70
C PRO A 561 -20.29 -4.48 9.53
N ILE A 562 -20.24 -5.78 9.78
CA ILE A 562 -19.96 -6.80 8.77
C ILE A 562 -21.28 -7.50 8.40
N PHE A 563 -21.54 -7.67 7.11
CA PHE A 563 -22.57 -8.57 6.61
C PHE A 563 -22.02 -10.00 6.58
N PHE A 564 -22.76 -10.93 7.17
CA PHE A 564 -22.31 -12.31 7.30
C PHE A 564 -22.68 -13.05 6.02
N LEU A 565 -21.69 -13.38 5.20
CA LEU A 565 -21.92 -14.14 3.99
C LEU A 565 -22.37 -15.57 4.34
N PRO A 566 -23.23 -16.19 3.52
CA PRO A 566 -23.54 -17.62 3.63
C PRO A 566 -22.28 -18.49 3.62
N GLU A 567 -22.28 -19.59 4.40
CA GLU A 567 -21.11 -20.48 4.55
C GLU A 567 -20.64 -21.08 3.22
N GLU A 568 -21.53 -21.27 2.24
CA GLU A 568 -21.15 -21.76 0.91
C GLU A 568 -20.16 -20.84 0.18
N TRP A 569 -20.04 -19.56 0.55
CA TRP A 569 -19.11 -18.66 -0.11
C TRP A 569 -17.66 -19.00 0.16
N LEU A 570 -17.34 -19.72 1.23
CA LEU A 570 -15.96 -20.07 1.56
C LEU A 570 -15.90 -21.45 2.20
N TRP A 571 -15.31 -22.41 1.48
CA TRP A 571 -15.03 -23.73 2.02
C TRP A 571 -13.52 -23.92 2.19
N CYS A 572 -13.11 -24.49 3.32
CA CYS A 572 -11.77 -25.05 3.48
C CYS A 572 -11.86 -26.38 4.24
N GLU A 573 -11.09 -27.38 3.78
CA GLU A 573 -11.01 -28.74 4.35
C GLU A 573 -10.76 -28.73 5.87
N THR A 574 -9.89 -27.83 6.34
CA THR A 574 -9.53 -27.75 7.76
C THR A 574 -10.73 -27.40 8.64
N TRP A 575 -11.63 -26.52 8.19
CA TRP A 575 -12.65 -25.92 9.07
C TRP A 575 -14.09 -26.32 8.74
N CYS A 576 -14.31 -26.79 7.51
CA CYS A 576 -15.62 -27.17 7.00
C CYS A 576 -15.70 -28.68 6.78
N SER A 577 -16.88 -29.26 7.01
CA SER A 577 -17.15 -30.67 6.77
C SER A 577 -17.06 -30.99 5.29
N GLU A 578 -16.53 -32.16 4.95
CA GLU A 578 -16.43 -32.65 3.56
C GLU A 578 -17.81 -32.67 2.88
N THR A 579 -18.86 -33.01 3.63
CA THR A 579 -20.25 -33.02 3.13
C THR A 579 -20.75 -31.66 2.63
N SER A 580 -20.08 -30.56 2.96
CA SER A 580 -20.42 -29.22 2.50
C SER A 580 -19.67 -28.78 1.25
N LYS A 581 -18.62 -29.51 0.83
CA LYS A 581 -17.75 -29.17 -0.30
C LYS A 581 -18.53 -29.03 -1.62
N SER A 582 -19.53 -29.88 -1.85
CA SER A 582 -20.36 -29.84 -3.07
C SER A 582 -21.20 -28.58 -3.22
N ARG A 583 -21.38 -27.79 -2.16
CA ARG A 583 -22.08 -26.51 -2.18
C ARG A 583 -21.13 -25.32 -2.23
N ALA A 584 -19.82 -25.54 -2.15
CA ALA A 584 -18.83 -24.47 -2.10
C ALA A 584 -18.86 -23.63 -3.39
N LYS A 585 -18.91 -22.31 -3.22
CA LYS A 585 -18.76 -21.32 -4.29
C LYS A 585 -17.30 -20.91 -4.48
N THR A 586 -16.51 -20.97 -3.40
CA THR A 586 -15.05 -20.84 -3.44
C THR A 586 -14.42 -21.86 -2.50
N ILE A 587 -13.22 -22.32 -2.84
CA ILE A 587 -12.40 -23.21 -2.02
C ILE A 587 -11.12 -22.46 -1.68
N ASP A 588 -10.82 -22.34 -0.39
CA ASP A 588 -9.58 -21.80 0.15
C ASP A 588 -8.65 -22.94 0.61
N LEU A 589 -7.38 -22.88 0.21
CA LEU A 589 -6.36 -23.86 0.56
C LEU A 589 -5.75 -23.53 1.94
N CYS A 590 -6.59 -23.45 2.96
CA CYS A 590 -6.15 -23.00 4.28
C CYS A 590 -5.19 -23.99 4.96
N ASN A 591 -4.32 -23.46 5.83
CA ASN A 591 -3.37 -24.27 6.57
C ASN A 591 -4.09 -25.23 7.52
N ASN A 592 -3.59 -26.46 7.64
CA ASN A 592 -4.15 -27.47 8.52
C ASN A 592 -3.27 -27.56 9.79
N PRO A 593 -3.80 -27.40 11.01
CA PRO A 593 -3.02 -27.53 12.24
C PRO A 593 -2.69 -28.99 12.60
N LEU A 594 -3.38 -29.96 11.99
CA LEU A 594 -3.17 -31.40 12.23
C LEU A 594 -2.12 -32.01 11.29
N THR A 595 -1.83 -31.36 10.16
CA THR A 595 -0.90 -31.88 9.15
C THR A 595 0.06 -30.78 8.69
N LYS A 596 1.16 -31.14 8.03
CA LYS A 596 2.11 -30.17 7.44
C LYS A 596 2.23 -30.35 5.93
N VAL A 597 1.14 -30.79 5.29
CA VAL A 597 1.12 -31.02 3.84
C VAL A 597 1.31 -29.68 3.11
N PRO A 598 2.26 -29.58 2.16
CA PRO A 598 2.47 -28.36 1.39
C PRO A 598 1.21 -27.96 0.60
N LYS A 599 0.98 -26.65 0.44
CA LYS A 599 -0.19 -26.12 -0.28
C LYS A 599 -0.34 -26.66 -1.70
N LEU A 600 0.78 -26.91 -2.40
CA LEU A 600 0.76 -27.44 -3.76
C LEU A 600 0.16 -28.86 -3.80
N GLU A 601 0.52 -29.72 -2.84
CA GLU A 601 -0.03 -31.08 -2.75
C GLU A 601 -1.53 -31.03 -2.36
N ASN A 602 -1.90 -30.14 -1.44
CA ASN A 602 -3.31 -29.91 -1.12
C ASN A 602 -4.11 -29.45 -2.33
N ALA A 603 -3.56 -28.56 -3.17
CA ALA A 603 -4.23 -28.08 -4.37
C ALA A 603 -4.55 -29.24 -5.32
N LYS A 604 -3.56 -30.10 -5.59
CA LYS A 604 -3.71 -31.28 -6.45
C LYS A 604 -4.74 -32.29 -5.91
N ALA A 605 -4.77 -32.47 -4.59
CA ALA A 605 -5.69 -33.41 -3.95
C ALA A 605 -7.13 -32.88 -3.86
N ILE A 606 -7.31 -31.58 -3.55
CA ILE A 606 -8.61 -30.99 -3.23
C ILE A 606 -9.35 -30.54 -4.48
N ILE A 607 -8.63 -30.01 -5.48
CA ILE A 607 -9.21 -29.37 -6.67
C ILE A 607 -9.06 -30.32 -7.88
N PRO A 608 -10.17 -30.85 -8.42
CA PRO A 608 -10.12 -31.74 -9.58
C PRO A 608 -9.48 -31.07 -10.80
N GLY A 609 -8.59 -31.77 -11.49
CA GLY A 609 -7.95 -31.28 -12.72
C GLY A 609 -6.95 -30.13 -12.51
N TRP A 610 -6.53 -29.84 -11.27
CA TRP A 610 -5.66 -28.70 -10.97
C TRP A 610 -4.34 -28.74 -11.75
N GLU A 611 -3.70 -29.91 -11.83
CA GLU A 611 -2.40 -30.06 -12.50
C GLU A 611 -2.49 -29.88 -14.02
N GLU A 612 -3.55 -30.38 -14.65
CA GLU A 612 -3.82 -30.19 -16.09
C GLU A 612 -4.03 -28.71 -16.43
N LEU A 613 -4.84 -28.02 -15.62
CA LEU A 613 -5.12 -26.60 -15.80
C LEU A 613 -3.87 -25.76 -15.56
N ASP A 614 -3.10 -26.05 -14.52
CA ASP A 614 -1.87 -25.30 -14.24
C ASP A 614 -0.83 -25.48 -15.35
N ASN A 615 -0.64 -26.71 -15.86
CA ASN A 615 0.25 -26.97 -17.00
C ASN A 615 -0.22 -26.20 -18.25
N LYS A 616 -1.54 -26.16 -18.52
CA LYS A 616 -2.11 -25.37 -19.62
C LYS A 616 -1.80 -23.87 -19.46
N LEU A 617 -2.04 -23.30 -18.28
CA LEU A 617 -1.80 -21.88 -18.03
C LEU A 617 -0.31 -21.54 -18.02
N GLN A 618 0.56 -22.47 -17.59
CA GLN A 618 2.00 -22.32 -17.70
C GLN A 618 2.44 -22.25 -19.17
N GLY A 619 1.99 -23.20 -20.01
CA GLY A 619 2.31 -23.17 -21.44
C GLY A 619 1.83 -21.89 -22.14
N LEU A 620 0.65 -21.37 -21.76
CA LEU A 620 0.18 -20.07 -22.25
C LEU A 620 1.07 -18.92 -21.77
N SER A 621 1.48 -18.93 -20.49
CA SER A 621 2.36 -17.91 -19.92
C SER A 621 3.73 -17.88 -20.61
N ASP A 622 4.28 -19.05 -20.91
CA ASP A 622 5.57 -19.18 -21.62
C ASP A 622 5.46 -18.70 -23.07
N SER A 623 4.34 -19.00 -23.74
CA SER A 623 4.05 -18.56 -25.11
C SER A 623 3.95 -17.04 -25.25
N VAL A 624 3.23 -16.38 -24.32
CA VAL A 624 3.12 -14.90 -24.34
C VAL A 624 4.44 -14.22 -23.98
N LEU A 625 5.23 -14.82 -23.07
CA LEU A 625 6.56 -14.32 -22.75
C LEU A 625 7.54 -14.44 -23.91
N ALA A 626 7.48 -15.52 -24.68
CA ALA A 626 8.33 -15.72 -25.86
C ALA A 626 7.97 -14.79 -27.02
N SER A 627 6.79 -14.14 -26.97
CA SER A 627 6.31 -13.20 -27.99
C SER A 627 6.74 -11.74 -27.72
N LEU A 628 7.34 -11.46 -26.56
CA LEU A 628 7.98 -10.18 -26.19
C LEU A 628 9.43 -10.15 -26.68
#